data_AF-A0A382NXK8-F1
#
_entry.id   AF-A0A382NXK8-F1
#
_cell.length_a   1.000
_cell.length_b   1.000
_cell.length_c   1.000
_cell.angle_alpha   90.00
_cell.angle_beta   90.00
_cell.angle_gamma   90.00
#
_symmetry.space_group_name_H-M   'P 1'
#
loop_
_entity.id
_entity.type
_entity.pdbx_description
1 polymer ?
#
loop_
_entity_poly.entity_id
_entity_poly.type
_entity_poly.pdbx_seq_one_letter_code
_entity_poly.pdbx_strand_id
1 'polypeptide(L)'
;MNKTLLIILLSFGFISSSYADKDVANSAIRCSALIYIEISRPEMSGLTAGEALMNRLYAYHMIDGTDIEMTNGQITAAQTEAITKLSQEYIKGTNLAKEYRDCIYWMTDIAKFIDISEYVSPENQTEEAEEMALFLSAPTETSVTIFKNPIETWEQQVDLG
;
A
#
# COMPACT_ATOMS: atom_id res chain seq x y z
N MET A 1 23.37 -45.92 -28.03
CA MET A 1 24.33 -44.91 -27.56
C MET A 1 23.76 -43.54 -27.87
N ASN A 2 23.35 -42.82 -26.82
CA ASN A 2 22.99 -41.40 -26.67
C ASN A 2 22.70 -40.54 -27.90
N LYS A 3 21.57 -39.81 -27.87
CA LYS A 3 21.56 -38.38 -27.50
C LYS A 3 20.12 -37.85 -27.45
N THR A 4 19.62 -37.73 -26.22
CA THR A 4 18.47 -36.90 -25.85
C THR A 4 18.76 -35.45 -26.25
N LEU A 5 17.96 -34.87 -27.15
CA LEU A 5 18.00 -33.45 -27.45
C LEU A 5 17.16 -32.73 -26.39
N LEU A 6 17.86 -32.15 -25.42
CA LEU A 6 17.28 -31.35 -24.34
C LEU A 6 16.97 -29.97 -24.92
N ILE A 7 15.70 -29.71 -25.26
CA ILE A 7 15.24 -28.38 -25.63
C ILE A 7 15.08 -27.61 -24.32
N ILE A 8 16.06 -26.76 -24.02
CA ILE A 8 16.00 -25.83 -22.90
C ILE A 8 15.01 -24.72 -23.28
N LEU A 9 13.81 -24.77 -22.69
CA LEU A 9 12.92 -23.62 -22.59
C LEU A 9 13.59 -22.59 -21.68
N LEU A 10 14.27 -21.61 -22.27
CA LEU A 10 14.60 -20.35 -21.60
C LEU A 10 13.31 -19.54 -21.49
N SER A 11 12.46 -19.89 -20.53
CA SER A 11 11.51 -18.94 -19.96
C SER A 11 12.32 -17.94 -19.13
N PHE A 12 12.91 -16.95 -19.81
CA PHE A 12 13.24 -15.69 -19.15
C PHE A 12 11.89 -15.08 -18.75
N GLY A 13 11.49 -15.33 -17.50
CA GLY A 13 10.57 -14.42 -16.83
C GLY A 13 11.25 -13.07 -16.87
N PHE A 14 10.66 -12.11 -17.59
CA PHE A 14 10.98 -10.72 -17.39
C PHE A 14 10.61 -10.42 -15.93
N ILE A 15 11.60 -10.49 -15.04
CA ILE A 15 11.52 -9.82 -13.75
C ILE A 15 11.58 -8.36 -14.14
N SER A 16 10.42 -7.73 -14.36
CA SER A 16 10.36 -6.28 -14.37
C SER A 16 10.96 -5.83 -13.06
N SER A 17 12.14 -5.23 -13.11
CA SER A 17 12.69 -4.52 -11.96
C SER A 17 11.60 -3.55 -11.51
N SER A 18 11.06 -3.79 -10.33
CA SER A 18 10.07 -2.92 -9.73
C SER A 18 10.76 -1.60 -9.42
N TYR A 19 10.31 -0.54 -10.07
CA TYR A 19 10.85 0.80 -9.88
C TYR A 19 9.93 1.62 -8.97
N ALA A 20 10.53 2.53 -8.20
CA ALA A 20 9.79 3.55 -7.48
C ALA A 20 8.88 4.32 -8.45
N ASP A 21 7.66 4.61 -8.00
CA ASP A 21 6.61 5.21 -8.82
C ASP A 21 5.82 6.20 -7.97
N LYS A 22 5.90 7.48 -8.35
CA LYS A 22 5.27 8.57 -7.61
C LYS A 22 3.75 8.47 -7.58
N ASP A 23 3.12 7.89 -8.58
CA ASP A 23 1.66 7.72 -8.59
C ASP A 23 1.23 6.64 -7.60
N VAL A 24 2.03 5.58 -7.46
CA VAL A 24 1.86 4.56 -6.41
C VAL A 24 2.09 5.16 -5.04
N ALA A 25 3.13 5.97 -4.87
CA ALA A 25 3.37 6.70 -3.62
C ALA A 25 2.18 7.60 -3.24
N ASN A 26 1.71 8.42 -4.18
CA ASN A 26 0.56 9.31 -3.96
C ASN A 26 -0.71 8.54 -3.58
N SER A 27 -0.94 7.40 -4.22
CA SER A 27 -2.06 6.51 -3.88
C SER A 27 -1.88 5.88 -2.51
N ALA A 28 -0.66 5.48 -2.16
CA ALA A 28 -0.33 4.87 -0.88
C ALA A 28 -0.53 5.83 0.30
N ILE A 29 -0.02 7.06 0.22
CA ILE A 29 -0.18 8.04 1.30
C ILE A 29 -1.64 8.48 1.46
N ARG A 30 -2.40 8.48 0.36
CA ARG A 30 -3.83 8.79 0.39
C ARG A 30 -4.66 7.65 0.98
N CYS A 31 -4.32 6.40 0.67
CA CYS A 31 -4.88 5.21 1.33
C CYS A 31 -4.54 5.19 2.83
N SER A 32 -3.28 5.50 3.19
CA SER A 32 -2.86 5.68 4.59
C SER A 32 -3.72 6.72 5.32
N ALA A 33 -3.96 7.88 4.70
CA ALA A 33 -4.81 8.92 5.27
C ALA A 33 -6.27 8.47 5.46
N LEU A 34 -6.85 7.74 4.50
CA LEU A 34 -8.19 7.17 4.64
C LEU A 34 -8.27 6.19 5.83
N ILE A 35 -7.27 5.32 5.99
CA ILE A 35 -7.20 4.38 7.12
C ILE A 35 -7.05 5.13 8.44
N TYR A 36 -6.17 6.14 8.49
CA TYR A 36 -5.93 6.93 9.69
C TYR A 36 -7.22 7.59 10.22
N ILE A 37 -8.05 8.08 9.29
CA ILE A 37 -9.35 8.65 9.66
C ILE A 37 -10.25 7.57 10.30
N GLU A 38 -10.24 6.34 9.78
CA GLU A 38 -11.02 5.24 10.34
C GLU A 38 -10.50 4.73 11.70
N ILE A 39 -9.19 4.58 11.90
CA ILE A 39 -8.63 4.06 13.17
C ILE A 39 -8.85 5.00 14.35
N SER A 40 -9.14 6.27 14.09
CA SER A 40 -9.58 7.20 15.12
C SER A 40 -10.88 6.75 15.81
N ARG A 41 -11.63 5.82 15.17
CA ARG A 41 -12.76 5.11 15.75
C ARG A 41 -12.25 3.89 16.55
N PRO A 42 -12.65 3.73 17.83
CA PRO A 42 -12.16 2.65 18.68
C PRO A 42 -12.32 1.23 18.10
N GLU A 43 -13.39 1.00 17.34
CA GLU A 43 -13.73 -0.29 16.72
C GLU A 43 -12.75 -0.68 15.59
N MET A 44 -12.01 0.27 15.04
CA MET A 44 -11.12 0.10 13.88
C MET A 44 -9.63 0.11 14.26
N SER A 45 -9.30 0.11 15.56
CA SER A 45 -7.91 0.13 16.08
C SER A 45 -6.98 -0.97 15.53
N GLY A 46 -7.55 -2.09 15.05
CA GLY A 46 -6.81 -3.17 14.40
C GLY A 46 -6.23 -2.83 13.02
N LEU A 47 -6.60 -1.69 12.41
CA LEU A 47 -6.07 -1.24 11.11
C LEU A 47 -4.75 -0.47 11.20
N THR A 48 -4.20 -0.26 12.40
CA THR A 48 -2.91 0.43 12.61
C THR A 48 -1.74 -0.20 11.84
N ALA A 49 -1.69 -1.54 11.74
CA ALA A 49 -0.70 -2.23 10.91
C ALA A 49 -0.89 -1.93 9.41
N GLY A 50 -2.14 -1.71 8.98
CA GLY A 50 -2.47 -1.32 7.62
C GLY A 50 -2.01 0.09 7.27
N GLU A 51 -2.18 1.04 8.19
CA GLU A 51 -1.64 2.40 8.03
C GLU A 51 -0.11 2.38 7.90
N ALA A 52 0.57 1.64 8.77
CA ALA A 52 2.03 1.49 8.75
C ALA A 52 2.52 0.87 7.43
N LEU A 53 1.83 -0.15 6.92
CA LEU A 53 2.09 -0.76 5.62
C LEU A 53 2.04 0.27 4.49
N MET A 54 0.98 1.08 4.44
CA MET A 54 0.80 2.08 3.40
C MET A 54 1.82 3.24 3.50
N ASN A 55 2.19 3.64 4.71
CA ASN A 55 3.25 4.61 4.95
C ASN A 55 4.61 4.12 4.45
N ARG A 56 4.91 2.82 4.64
CA ARG A 56 6.15 2.21 4.15
C ARG A 56 6.17 2.10 2.63
N LEU A 57 5.05 1.73 2.01
CA LEU A 57 4.90 1.72 0.56
C LEU A 57 5.09 3.13 -0.04
N TYR A 58 4.50 4.16 0.58
CA TYR A 58 4.74 5.55 0.20
C TYR A 58 6.22 5.91 0.25
N ALA A 59 6.89 5.58 1.36
CA ALA A 59 8.31 5.91 1.55
C ALA A 59 9.19 5.32 0.45
N TYR A 60 9.06 4.02 0.18
CA TYR A 60 9.89 3.35 -0.82
C TYR A 60 9.61 3.77 -2.26
N HIS A 61 8.37 4.14 -2.58
CA HIS A 61 8.04 4.68 -3.91
C HIS A 61 8.40 6.17 -4.08
N MET A 62 8.73 6.88 -2.98
CA MET A 62 9.21 8.27 -3.02
C MET A 62 10.72 8.39 -3.06
N ILE A 63 11.44 7.38 -2.57
CA ILE A 63 12.91 7.32 -2.63
C ILE A 63 13.33 7.17 -4.09
N ASP A 64 13.86 8.26 -4.66
CA ASP A 64 14.62 8.21 -5.92
C ASP A 64 16.05 7.82 -5.57
N GLY A 65 16.69 6.97 -6.38
CA GLY A 65 17.85 6.11 -6.03
C GLY A 65 19.14 6.77 -5.52
N THR A 66 19.11 8.06 -5.19
CA THR A 66 20.17 8.83 -4.53
C THR A 66 19.85 9.22 -3.08
N ASP A 67 18.56 9.28 -2.69
CA ASP A 67 18.16 9.48 -1.30
C ASP A 67 18.02 8.11 -0.62
N ILE A 68 18.39 8.03 0.66
CA ILE A 68 18.53 6.72 1.32
C ILE A 68 17.38 6.45 2.29
N GLU A 69 16.63 7.47 2.73
CA GLU A 69 15.57 7.26 3.73
C GLU A 69 14.56 8.42 3.77
N MET A 70 13.26 8.10 3.93
CA MET A 70 12.25 9.09 4.31
C MET A 70 12.07 9.10 5.82
N THR A 71 12.15 10.27 6.44
CA THR A 71 11.94 10.38 7.90
C THR A 71 10.46 10.23 8.25
N ASN A 72 10.18 9.72 9.46
CA ASN A 72 8.82 9.69 10.02
C ASN A 72 8.14 11.08 9.97
N GLY A 73 8.89 12.16 10.20
CA GLY A 73 8.36 13.52 10.13
C GLY A 73 7.88 13.91 8.72
N GLN A 74 8.59 13.49 7.67
CA GLN A 74 8.18 13.72 6.28
C GLN A 74 6.94 12.89 5.92
N ILE A 75 6.86 11.64 6.39
CA ILE A 75 5.69 10.77 6.18
C ILE A 75 4.46 11.35 6.88
N THR A 76 4.57 11.72 8.16
CA THR A 76 3.47 12.35 8.91
C THR A 76 3.01 13.65 8.26
N ALA A 77 3.92 14.48 7.74
CA ALA A 77 3.55 15.71 7.04
C ALA A 77 2.76 15.42 5.76
N ALA A 78 3.20 14.44 4.96
CA ALA A 78 2.51 14.03 3.74
C ALA A 78 1.13 13.43 4.03
N GLN A 79 1.02 12.59 5.06
CA GLN A 79 -0.25 12.02 5.52
C GLN A 79 -1.21 13.13 6.00
N THR A 80 -0.71 14.11 6.76
CA THR A 80 -1.50 15.27 7.21
C THR A 80 -2.04 16.09 6.03
N GLU A 81 -1.23 16.30 4.99
CA GLU A 81 -1.68 16.96 3.77
C GLU A 81 -2.76 16.15 3.05
N ALA A 82 -2.57 14.83 2.94
CA ALA A 82 -3.54 13.92 2.33
C ALA A 82 -4.88 13.91 3.09
N ILE A 83 -4.86 13.84 4.42
CA ILE A 83 -6.05 13.97 5.29
C ILE A 83 -6.76 15.30 4.99
N THR A 84 -6.01 16.40 4.94
CA THR A 84 -6.59 17.73 4.68
C THR A 84 -7.31 17.77 3.33
N LYS A 85 -6.73 17.19 2.28
CA LYS A 85 -7.35 17.11 0.94
C LYS A 85 -8.61 16.24 0.94
N LEU A 86 -8.54 15.05 1.55
CA LEU A 86 -9.68 14.14 1.69
C LEU A 86 -10.84 14.81 2.44
N SER A 87 -10.58 15.50 3.55
CA SER A 87 -11.60 16.25 4.27
C SER A 87 -12.23 17.34 3.41
N GLN A 88 -11.45 18.07 2.62
CA GLN A 88 -11.98 19.10 1.70
C GLN A 88 -12.85 18.50 0.59
N GLU A 89 -12.47 17.34 0.06
CA GLU A 89 -13.24 16.64 -0.97
C GLU A 89 -14.54 16.07 -0.41
N TYR A 90 -14.51 15.50 0.80
CA TYR A 90 -15.68 15.07 1.54
C TYR A 90 -16.67 16.22 1.77
N ILE A 91 -16.18 17.37 2.26
CA ILE A 91 -16.98 18.59 2.47
C ILE A 91 -17.63 19.08 1.16
N LYS A 92 -16.99 18.85 0.01
CA LYS A 92 -17.54 19.17 -1.32
C LYS A 92 -18.54 18.12 -1.84
N GLY A 93 -18.83 17.08 -1.07
CA GLY A 93 -19.78 16.02 -1.42
C GLY A 93 -19.17 14.87 -2.22
N THR A 94 -17.84 14.72 -2.22
CA THR A 94 -17.19 13.57 -2.88
C THR A 94 -17.45 12.30 -2.06
N ASN A 95 -18.04 11.29 -2.70
CA ASN A 95 -18.20 9.98 -2.07
C ASN A 95 -16.85 9.24 -2.09
N LEU A 96 -16.21 9.15 -0.92
CA LEU A 96 -14.91 8.50 -0.74
C LEU A 96 -15.02 6.97 -0.58
N ALA A 97 -16.24 6.40 -0.55
CA ALA A 97 -16.44 4.98 -0.24
C ALA A 97 -15.77 4.06 -1.25
N LYS A 98 -15.79 4.45 -2.54
CA LYS A 98 -15.17 3.66 -3.61
C LYS A 98 -13.67 3.62 -3.40
N GLU A 99 -13.09 4.78 -3.13
CA GLU A 99 -11.66 4.91 -2.93
C GLU A 99 -11.20 4.16 -1.68
N TYR A 100 -11.94 4.28 -0.58
CA TYR A 100 -11.65 3.55 0.64
C TYR A 100 -11.76 2.03 0.46
N ARG A 101 -12.81 1.54 -0.21
CA ARG A 101 -12.90 0.12 -0.57
C ARG A 101 -11.69 -0.30 -1.39
N ASP A 102 -11.38 0.42 -2.45
CA ASP A 102 -10.28 0.06 -3.35
C ASP A 102 -8.94 0.05 -2.57
N CYS A 103 -8.74 0.98 -1.62
CA CYS A 103 -7.63 1.00 -0.67
C CYS A 103 -7.58 -0.27 0.22
N ILE A 104 -8.68 -0.66 0.86
CA ILE A 104 -8.71 -1.85 1.73
C ILE A 104 -8.44 -3.15 0.96
N TYR A 105 -8.96 -3.27 -0.27
CA TYR A 105 -8.67 -4.44 -1.11
C TYR A 105 -7.23 -4.44 -1.63
N TRP A 106 -6.68 -3.27 -1.95
CA TRP A 106 -5.29 -3.14 -2.33
C TRP A 106 -4.35 -3.56 -1.18
N MET A 107 -4.62 -3.10 0.04
CA MET A 107 -3.88 -3.55 1.23
C MET A 107 -3.96 -5.07 1.42
N THR A 108 -5.15 -5.64 1.24
CA THR A 108 -5.35 -7.10 1.35
C THR A 108 -4.54 -7.86 0.31
N ASP A 109 -4.37 -7.28 -0.88
CA ASP A 109 -3.52 -7.85 -1.92
C ASP A 109 -2.04 -7.73 -1.54
N ILE A 110 -1.56 -6.56 -1.09
CA ILE A 110 -0.18 -6.37 -0.62
C ILE A 110 0.15 -7.34 0.52
N ALA A 111 -0.76 -7.52 1.48
CA ALA A 111 -0.56 -8.41 2.64
C ALA A 111 -0.43 -9.90 2.27
N LYS A 112 -0.70 -10.31 1.02
CA LYS A 112 -0.38 -11.65 0.52
C LYS A 112 1.09 -11.79 0.09
N PHE A 113 1.75 -10.67 -0.20
CA PHE A 113 3.14 -10.60 -0.64
C PHE A 113 4.08 -10.21 0.49
N ILE A 114 3.63 -9.33 1.39
CA ILE A 114 4.41 -8.81 2.51
C ILE A 114 3.82 -9.38 3.79
N ASP A 115 4.66 -10.04 4.60
CA ASP A 115 4.24 -10.47 5.93
C ASP A 115 4.12 -9.25 6.85
N ILE A 116 2.88 -8.77 7.00
CA ILE A 116 2.56 -7.60 7.81
C ILE A 116 2.83 -7.81 9.31
N SER A 117 3.01 -9.06 9.78
CA SER A 117 3.26 -9.35 11.19
C SER A 117 4.65 -8.89 11.65
N GLU A 118 5.60 -8.75 10.71
CA GLU A 118 6.93 -8.21 10.97
C GLU A 118 6.88 -6.72 11.35
N TYR A 119 5.88 -5.98 10.87
CA TYR A 119 5.71 -4.54 11.13
C TYR A 119 5.02 -4.24 12.48
N VAL A 120 4.65 -5.29 13.21
CA VAL A 120 4.13 -5.23 14.58
C VAL A 120 5.20 -5.72 15.59
N SER A 121 6.30 -6.32 15.11
CA SER A 121 7.33 -6.95 15.94
C SER A 121 8.66 -6.18 15.93
N PRO A 122 9.24 -5.79 17.07
CA PRO A 122 10.49 -5.03 17.14
C PRO A 122 11.77 -5.76 16.65
N GLU A 123 11.71 -7.06 16.36
CA GLU A 123 12.90 -7.93 16.27
C GLU A 123 13.33 -8.34 14.85
N ASN A 124 12.55 -8.07 13.80
CA ASN A 124 12.94 -8.42 12.42
C ASN A 124 13.47 -7.20 11.66
N GLN A 125 14.79 -7.04 11.64
CA GLN A 125 15.47 -6.13 10.72
C GLN A 125 15.96 -6.93 9.52
N THR A 126 15.08 -7.13 8.55
CA THR A 126 15.47 -7.47 7.17
C THR A 126 16.38 -6.35 6.66
N GLU A 127 17.37 -6.66 5.83
CA GLU A 127 18.26 -5.63 5.27
C GLU A 127 17.39 -4.62 4.48
N GLU A 128 17.53 -3.31 4.75
CA GLU A 128 16.63 -2.26 4.25
C GLU A 128 16.44 -2.29 2.72
N ALA A 129 17.47 -2.72 1.98
CA ALA A 129 17.42 -2.89 0.54
C ALA A 129 16.54 -4.07 0.10
N GLU A 130 16.53 -5.17 0.85
CA GLU A 130 15.66 -6.32 0.60
C GLU A 130 14.20 -5.98 0.93
N GLU A 131 13.97 -5.25 2.03
CA GLU A 131 12.66 -4.72 2.38
C GLU A 131 12.13 -3.80 1.26
N MET A 132 12.94 -2.82 0.84
CA MET A 132 12.58 -1.91 -0.25
C MET A 132 12.27 -2.67 -1.54
N ALA A 133 13.10 -3.64 -1.94
CA ALA A 133 12.85 -4.43 -3.13
C ALA A 133 11.52 -5.20 -3.05
N LEU A 134 11.19 -5.76 -1.88
CA LEU A 134 9.94 -6.45 -1.65
C LEU A 134 8.74 -5.50 -1.80
N PHE A 135 8.78 -4.32 -1.17
CA PHE A 135 7.71 -3.33 -1.29
C PHE A 135 7.53 -2.81 -2.71
N LEU A 136 8.62 -2.52 -3.41
CA LEU A 136 8.55 -2.09 -4.80
C LEU A 136 7.93 -3.18 -5.69
N SER A 137 8.15 -4.46 -5.35
CA SER A 137 7.56 -5.60 -6.08
C SER A 137 6.09 -5.89 -5.74
N ALA A 138 5.54 -5.25 -4.72
CA ALA A 138 4.16 -5.44 -4.31
C ALA A 138 3.19 -4.93 -5.39
N PRO A 139 1.93 -5.43 -5.40
CA PRO A 139 0.91 -4.90 -6.30
C PRO A 139 0.78 -3.38 -6.15
N THR A 140 0.73 -2.66 -7.26
CA THR A 140 0.57 -1.19 -7.30
C THR A 140 -0.90 -0.74 -7.32
N GLU A 141 -1.80 -1.68 -7.59
CA GLU A 141 -3.25 -1.54 -7.54
C GLU A 141 -3.90 -2.84 -7.05
N THR A 142 -5.21 -2.83 -6.80
CA THR A 142 -5.91 -4.07 -6.43
C THR A 142 -6.04 -5.03 -7.61
N SER A 143 -5.67 -6.28 -7.38
CA SER A 143 -5.89 -7.42 -8.29
C SER A 143 -7.33 -7.95 -8.23
N VAL A 144 -8.12 -7.52 -7.25
CA VAL A 144 -9.50 -7.96 -7.03
C VAL A 144 -10.43 -7.02 -7.79
N THR A 145 -10.79 -7.41 -9.01
CA THR A 145 -11.78 -6.67 -9.82
C THR A 145 -13.22 -6.97 -9.41
N ILE A 146 -13.44 -7.97 -8.55
CA ILE A 146 -14.74 -8.35 -8.01
C ILE A 146 -14.71 -8.21 -6.49
N PHE A 147 -15.21 -7.07 -6.02
CA PHE A 147 -15.37 -6.80 -4.60
C PHE A 147 -16.50 -7.67 -4.03
N LYS A 148 -16.22 -8.38 -2.94
CA LYS A 148 -17.21 -9.26 -2.29
C LYS A 148 -18.37 -8.49 -1.67
N ASN A 149 -18.10 -7.28 -1.21
CA ASN A 149 -19.06 -6.41 -0.55
C ASN A 149 -19.48 -5.28 -1.51
N PRO A 150 -20.78 -4.95 -1.58
CA PRO A 150 -21.29 -3.87 -2.43
C PRO A 150 -20.83 -2.50 -1.88
N ILE A 151 -20.91 -1.44 -2.68
CA ILE A 151 -20.27 -0.17 -2.33
C ILE A 151 -20.91 0.50 -1.11
N GLU A 152 -22.21 0.30 -0.92
CA GLU A 152 -23.04 0.87 0.13
C GLU A 152 -22.56 0.43 1.53
N THR A 153 -21.91 -0.74 1.65
CA THR A 153 -21.33 -1.17 2.94
C THR A 153 -20.11 -0.35 3.36
N TRP A 154 -19.46 0.34 2.41
CA TRP A 154 -18.26 1.14 2.64
C TRP A 154 -18.60 2.62 2.87
N GLU A 155 -19.79 3.08 2.50
CA GLU A 155 -20.24 4.46 2.69
C GLU A 155 -20.31 4.84 4.17
N GLN A 156 -20.73 3.90 5.02
CA GLN A 156 -20.75 4.09 6.48
C GLN A 156 -19.34 4.15 7.08
N GLN A 157 -18.36 3.55 6.40
CA GLN A 157 -16.99 3.58 6.87
C GLN A 157 -16.44 4.99 6.63
N VAL A 158 -16.51 5.53 5.42
CA VAL A 158 -16.00 6.89 5.13
C VAL A 158 -16.89 8.07 5.60
N ASP A 159 -17.90 7.83 6.44
CA ASP A 159 -18.74 8.88 7.00
C ASP A 159 -17.94 9.73 8.01
N LEU A 160 -17.38 10.85 7.58
CA LEU A 160 -16.49 11.66 8.41
C LEU A 160 -17.23 12.51 9.46
N GLY A 161 -18.54 12.28 9.64
CA GLY A 161 -19.42 12.96 10.60
C GLY A 161 -20.64 13.60 9.95
#